data_AF-A0A227JAA4-F1
#
_entry.id   AF-A0A227JAA4-F1
#
_cell.length_a   1.000
_cell.length_b   1.000
_cell.length_c   1.000
_cell.angle_alpha   90.00
_cell.angle_beta   90.00
_cell.angle_gamma   90.00
#
_symmetry.space_group_name_H-M   'P 1'
#
loop_
_entity.id
_entity.type
_entity.pdbx_description
1 polymer ?
#
loop_
_entity_poly.entity_id
_entity_poly.type
_entity_poly.pdbx_seq_one_letter_code
_entity_poly.pdbx_strand_id
1 'polypeptide(L)'
;MVYSYTEKKRIRKDFGTRPQVLDIPYLLSIQLDSFDKFIEQDPEGQYGLEAAFRSVFPIQSYNGNSELQYVSYRLGEPVFDVKECQIRGVTYSKPLRVKLRLVIFDKDAPAGTVKDIKEQEVYMGEIPLMTDNGTFVINGTERVIVSQ
;
A
#
# COMPACT_ATOMS: atom_id res chain seq x y z
N MET A 1 -26.07 6.67 32.10
CA MET A 1 -24.91 6.98 31.23
C MET A 1 -23.79 7.48 32.10
N VAL A 2 -22.62 6.83 32.04
CA VAL A 2 -21.42 7.33 32.69
C VAL A 2 -20.76 8.30 31.73
N TYR A 3 -20.78 9.59 32.04
CA TYR A 3 -20.12 10.60 31.22
C TYR A 3 -18.59 10.48 31.31
N SER A 4 -17.91 10.72 30.20
CA SER A 4 -16.46 10.89 30.16
C SER A 4 -16.00 12.14 30.92
N TYR A 5 -14.70 12.24 31.18
CA TYR A 5 -14.13 13.37 31.92
C TYR A 5 -14.39 14.73 31.25
N THR A 6 -14.32 14.80 29.92
CA THR A 6 -14.54 16.03 29.16
C THR A 6 -16.02 16.38 29.04
N GLU A 7 -16.90 15.40 28.91
CA GLU A 7 -18.36 15.63 28.86
C GLU A 7 -18.91 16.18 30.17
N LYS A 8 -18.38 15.73 31.31
CA LYS A 8 -18.76 16.25 32.64
C LYS A 8 -18.55 17.76 32.78
N LYS A 9 -17.60 18.35 32.05
CA LYS A 9 -17.34 19.80 32.11
C LYS A 9 -18.45 20.63 31.48
N ARG A 10 -19.14 20.12 30.45
CA ARG A 10 -20.22 20.82 29.76
C ARG A 10 -21.18 19.84 29.09
N ILE A 11 -22.30 19.58 29.75
CA ILE A 11 -23.34 18.69 29.25
C ILE A 11 -24.19 19.44 28.21
N ARG A 12 -24.27 18.90 26.98
CA ARG A 12 -25.19 19.38 25.93
C ARG A 12 -26.51 18.60 26.04
N LYS A 13 -27.63 19.31 26.19
CA LYS A 13 -28.96 18.70 26.23
C LYS A 13 -29.39 18.26 24.83
N ASP A 14 -29.74 16.99 24.70
CA ASP A 14 -30.32 16.37 23.50
C ASP A 14 -31.85 16.24 23.68
N PHE A 15 -32.63 16.50 22.63
CA PHE A 15 -34.10 16.41 22.61
C PHE A 15 -34.61 15.25 21.73
N GLY A 16 -33.70 14.49 21.12
CA GLY A 16 -34.01 13.33 20.31
C GLY A 16 -34.80 12.30 21.10
N THR A 17 -35.89 11.83 20.52
CA THR A 17 -36.79 10.85 21.14
C THR A 17 -36.46 9.40 20.77
N ARG A 18 -35.67 9.21 19.70
CA ARG A 18 -35.25 7.90 19.21
C ARG A 18 -33.94 7.48 19.88
N PRO A 19 -33.85 6.26 20.41
CA PRO A 19 -32.58 5.76 20.94
C PRO A 19 -31.60 5.52 19.80
N GLN A 20 -30.33 5.82 20.04
CA GLN A 20 -29.25 5.45 19.14
C GLN A 20 -29.02 3.93 19.23
N VAL A 21 -29.24 3.22 18.13
CA VAL A 21 -29.10 1.76 18.06
C VAL A 21 -27.68 1.35 17.65
N LEU A 22 -27.02 2.20 16.85
CA LEU A 22 -25.67 2.00 16.37
C LEU A 22 -24.86 3.29 16.55
N ASP A 23 -23.62 3.13 16.97
CA ASP A 23 -22.69 4.25 17.08
C ASP A 23 -22.28 4.77 15.69
N ILE A 24 -21.90 6.04 15.64
CA ILE A 24 -21.40 6.65 14.41
C ILE A 24 -20.06 5.98 14.08
N PRO A 25 -19.88 5.43 12.87
CA PRO A 25 -18.64 4.78 12.50
C PRO A 25 -17.51 5.81 12.36
N TYR A 26 -16.28 5.32 12.28
CA TYR A 26 -15.13 6.18 12.02
C TYR A 26 -15.24 6.83 10.64
N LEU A 27 -15.36 8.16 10.61
CA LEU A 27 -15.75 8.89 9.39
C LEU A 27 -14.69 8.87 8.28
N LEU A 28 -13.43 8.56 8.61
CA LEU A 28 -12.33 8.48 7.64
C LEU A 28 -12.05 7.05 7.18
N SER A 29 -12.85 6.07 7.62
CA SER A 29 -12.63 4.65 7.32
C SER A 29 -12.53 4.38 5.82
N ILE A 30 -13.35 5.04 5.00
CA ILE A 30 -13.36 4.83 3.54
C ILE A 30 -11.97 5.07 2.93
N GLN A 31 -11.27 6.12 3.36
CA GLN A 31 -9.95 6.46 2.82
C GLN A 31 -8.88 5.52 3.37
N LEU A 32 -8.86 5.34 4.70
CA LEU A 32 -7.86 4.49 5.36
C LEU A 32 -7.98 3.04 4.90
N ASP A 33 -9.17 2.45 5.01
CA ASP A 33 -9.42 1.04 4.66
C ASP A 33 -9.10 0.77 3.19
N SER A 34 -9.35 1.74 2.30
CA SER A 34 -9.03 1.59 0.88
C SER A 34 -7.53 1.60 0.62
N PHE A 35 -6.78 2.45 1.31
CA PHE A 35 -5.34 2.56 1.13
C PHE A 35 -4.59 1.41 1.82
N ASP A 36 -5.08 0.95 2.96
CA ASP A 36 -4.56 -0.24 3.65
C ASP A 36 -4.62 -1.46 2.73
N LYS A 37 -5.76 -1.69 2.06
CA LYS A 37 -5.88 -2.76 1.05
C LYS A 37 -4.91 -2.64 -0.13
N PHE A 38 -4.43 -1.44 -0.44
CA PHE A 38 -3.47 -1.24 -1.51
C PHE A 38 -2.05 -1.62 -1.07
N ILE A 39 -1.69 -1.25 0.16
CA ILE A 39 -0.30 -1.29 0.64
C ILE A 39 0.03 -2.56 1.45
N GLU A 40 -0.96 -3.12 2.13
CA GLU A 40 -0.83 -4.30 2.97
C GLU A 40 -0.44 -5.54 2.14
N GLN A 41 0.40 -6.39 2.72
CA GLN A 41 0.79 -7.65 2.08
C GLN A 41 -0.36 -8.64 2.20
N ASP A 42 -1.12 -8.79 1.11
CA ASP A 42 -2.17 -9.79 1.00
C ASP A 42 -1.57 -11.15 0.56
N PRO A 43 -1.48 -12.16 1.44
CA PRO A 43 -0.93 -13.46 1.07
C PRO A 43 -1.76 -14.19 0.01
N GLU A 44 -3.07 -13.94 -0.05
CA GLU A 44 -3.97 -14.54 -1.03
C GLU A 44 -3.83 -13.87 -2.42
N GLY A 45 -3.29 -12.65 -2.46
CA GLY A 45 -3.00 -11.90 -3.68
C GLY A 45 -4.26 -11.46 -4.43
N GLN A 46 -5.34 -11.17 -3.71
CA GLN A 46 -6.61 -10.70 -4.25
C GLN A 46 -6.63 -9.19 -4.46
N TYR A 47 -5.87 -8.44 -3.65
CA TYR A 47 -5.85 -6.97 -3.70
C TYR A 47 -4.45 -6.35 -3.72
N GLY A 48 -4.42 -5.03 -3.97
CA GLY A 48 -3.24 -4.18 -3.81
C GLY A 48 -2.08 -4.48 -4.75
N LEU A 49 -0.88 -4.17 -4.27
CA LEU A 49 0.37 -4.38 -5.00
C LEU A 49 0.61 -5.86 -5.33
N GLU A 50 0.26 -6.76 -4.42
CA GLU A 50 0.43 -8.20 -4.65
C GLU A 50 -0.39 -8.68 -5.85
N ALA A 51 -1.68 -8.32 -5.91
CA ALA A 51 -2.55 -8.66 -7.03
C ALA A 51 -2.01 -8.08 -8.36
N ALA A 52 -1.53 -6.83 -8.34
CA ALA A 52 -0.94 -6.20 -9.51
C ALA A 52 0.30 -6.97 -10.00
N PHE A 53 1.22 -7.34 -9.10
CA PHE A 53 2.39 -8.14 -9.47
C PHE A 53 2.01 -9.52 -10.00
N ARG A 54 1.10 -10.24 -9.35
CA ARG A 54 0.63 -11.57 -9.82
C ARG A 54 -0.12 -11.51 -11.14
N SER A 55 -0.73 -10.37 -11.49
CA SER A 55 -1.42 -10.21 -12.78
C SER A 55 -0.46 -10.10 -13.97
N VAL A 56 0.76 -9.60 -13.73
CA VAL A 56 1.77 -9.36 -14.77
C VAL A 56 2.85 -10.44 -14.80
N PHE A 57 3.22 -10.97 -13.64
CA PHE A 57 4.25 -11.99 -13.49
C PHE A 57 3.66 -13.40 -13.41
N PRO A 58 4.35 -14.42 -13.96
CA PRO A 58 5.67 -14.35 -14.57
C PRO A 58 5.67 -13.79 -16.00
N ILE A 59 6.71 -13.03 -16.35
CA ILE A 59 6.91 -12.50 -17.70
C ILE A 59 7.86 -13.42 -18.45
N GLN A 60 7.41 -14.01 -19.54
CA GLN A 60 8.21 -14.89 -20.37
C GLN A 60 8.84 -14.15 -21.56
N SER A 61 10.09 -14.47 -21.88
CA SER A 61 10.75 -13.95 -23.07
C SER A 61 10.08 -14.48 -24.33
N TYR A 62 10.04 -13.67 -25.39
CA TYR A 62 9.48 -14.04 -26.69
C TYR A 62 10.06 -15.35 -27.24
N ASN A 63 11.34 -15.61 -26.97
CA ASN A 63 12.03 -16.82 -27.45
C ASN A 63 11.89 -18.02 -26.49
N GLY A 64 11.16 -17.90 -25.37
CA GLY A 64 10.97 -18.95 -24.37
C GLY A 64 12.21 -19.33 -23.55
N ASN A 65 13.36 -18.68 -23.77
CA ASN A 65 14.63 -19.07 -23.14
C ASN A 65 14.84 -18.47 -21.74
N SER A 66 13.97 -17.55 -21.32
CA SER A 66 14.04 -16.97 -20.00
C SER A 66 12.67 -16.54 -19.52
N GLU A 67 12.52 -16.54 -18.19
CA GLU A 67 11.32 -16.13 -17.49
C GLU A 67 11.72 -15.25 -16.31
N LEU A 68 11.02 -14.13 -16.14
CA LEU A 68 11.16 -13.25 -14.99
C LEU A 68 9.99 -13.53 -14.05
N GLN A 69 10.30 -13.98 -12.84
CA GLN A 69 9.33 -14.34 -11.81
C GLN A 69 9.33 -13.31 -10.69
N TYR A 70 8.15 -12.99 -10.19
CA TYR A 70 7.98 -12.23 -8.96
C TYR A 70 8.12 -13.15 -7.75
N VAL A 71 8.90 -12.74 -6.74
CA VAL A 71 9.08 -13.50 -5.49
C VAL A 71 8.37 -12.83 -4.32
N SER A 72 8.65 -11.54 -4.09
CA SER A 72 8.07 -10.75 -3.01
C SER A 72 8.36 -9.26 -3.21
N TYR A 73 7.57 -8.35 -2.61
CA TYR A 73 7.96 -6.94 -2.46
C TYR A 73 8.10 -6.53 -1.00
N ARG A 74 8.83 -5.46 -0.75
CA ARG A 74 8.83 -4.74 0.52
C ARG A 74 8.80 -3.24 0.29
N LEU A 75 8.18 -2.55 1.23
CA LEU A 75 8.20 -1.10 1.31
C LEU A 75 9.23 -0.71 2.37
N GLY A 76 10.18 0.12 1.99
CA GLY A 76 11.14 0.68 2.94
C GLY A 76 10.52 1.75 3.83
N GLU A 77 11.37 2.37 4.63
CA GLU A 77 10.96 3.47 5.49
C GLU A 77 10.93 4.79 4.71
N PRO A 78 10.02 5.72 5.07
CA PRO A 78 10.03 7.05 4.48
C PRO A 78 11.31 7.79 4.93
N VAL A 79 11.88 8.57 4.02
CA VAL A 79 13.13 9.32 4.29
C VAL A 79 12.91 10.44 5.32
N PHE A 80 11.70 11.01 5.33
CA PHE A 80 11.29 12.12 6.18
C PHE A 80 9.89 11.84 6.74
N ASP A 81 9.57 12.44 7.89
CA ASP A 81 8.22 12.41 8.41
C ASP A 81 7.29 13.41 7.67
N VAL A 82 5.99 13.36 7.99
CA VAL A 82 4.97 14.23 7.37
C VAL A 82 5.31 15.72 7.53
N LYS A 83 5.80 16.15 8.69
CA LYS A 83 6.09 17.57 8.99
C LYS A 83 7.30 18.04 8.22
N GLU A 84 8.35 17.23 8.17
CA GLU A 84 9.54 17.51 7.39
C GLU A 84 9.24 17.57 5.89
N CYS A 85 8.40 16.68 5.36
CA CYS A 85 7.96 16.72 3.97
C CYS A 85 7.24 18.04 3.63
N GLN A 86 6.36 18.51 4.53
CA GLN A 86 5.67 19.80 4.39
C GLN A 86 6.64 20.99 4.37
N ILE A 87 7.59 21.03 5.31
CA ILE A 87 8.57 22.13 5.42
C ILE A 87 9.53 22.15 4.23
N ARG A 88 9.99 20.98 3.78
CA ARG A 88 10.98 20.84 2.70
C ARG A 88 10.38 20.91 1.30
N GLY A 89 9.05 20.87 1.16
CA GLY A 89 8.39 20.88 -0.14
C GLY A 89 8.52 19.54 -0.90
N VAL A 90 8.72 18.43 -0.21
CA VAL A 90 8.87 17.09 -0.82
C VAL A 90 7.62 16.23 -0.60
N THR A 91 7.52 15.12 -1.34
CA THR A 91 6.43 14.15 -1.18
C THR A 91 6.72 13.19 -0.04
N TYR A 92 5.70 12.85 0.74
CA TYR A 92 5.80 11.82 1.78
C TYR A 92 5.55 10.45 1.15
N SER A 93 6.61 9.63 1.05
CA SER A 93 6.62 8.40 0.28
C SER A 93 7.52 7.32 0.91
N LYS A 94 7.27 6.06 0.56
CA LYS A 94 8.12 4.90 0.88
C LYS A 94 8.75 4.32 -0.40
N PRO A 95 10.03 3.91 -0.38
CA PRO A 95 10.64 3.25 -1.52
C PRO A 95 10.12 1.81 -1.67
N LEU A 96 9.65 1.46 -2.86
CA LEU A 96 9.23 0.12 -3.22
C LEU A 96 10.43 -0.68 -3.75
N ARG A 97 10.72 -1.80 -3.09
CA ARG A 97 11.73 -2.76 -3.54
C ARG A 97 11.09 -4.11 -3.80
N VAL A 98 11.38 -4.69 -4.95
CA VAL A 98 10.77 -5.94 -5.41
C VAL A 98 11.87 -6.97 -5.65
N LYS A 99 11.69 -8.14 -5.06
CA LYS A 99 12.56 -9.29 -5.26
C LYS A 99 12.07 -10.06 -6.49
N LEU A 100 12.92 -10.08 -7.52
CA LEU A 100 12.64 -10.75 -8.79
C LEU A 100 13.64 -11.87 -9.00
N ARG A 101 13.19 -12.92 -9.68
CA ARG A 101 14.00 -14.07 -10.06
C ARG A 101 13.99 -14.22 -11.57
N LEU A 102 15.16 -14.13 -12.20
CA LEU A 102 15.37 -14.45 -13.60
C LEU A 102 15.79 -15.92 -13.72
N VAL A 103 14.95 -16.72 -14.38
CA VAL A 103 15.22 -18.11 -14.73
C VAL A 103 15.65 -18.14 -16.19
N ILE A 104 16.79 -18.77 -16.48
CA ILE A 104 17.29 -18.99 -17.84
C ILE A 104 17.19 -20.48 -18.13
N PHE A 105 16.53 -20.84 -19.22
CA PHE A 105 16.39 -22.22 -19.67
C PHE A 105 17.52 -22.63 -20.61
N ASP A 106 17.88 -23.90 -20.55
CA ASP A 106 18.82 -24.50 -21.49
C ASP A 106 18.11 -24.84 -22.81
N LYS A 107 18.75 -24.49 -23.92
CA LYS A 107 18.22 -24.74 -25.28
C LYS A 107 18.56 -26.13 -25.79
N ASP A 108 19.65 -26.70 -25.29
CA ASP A 108 20.21 -27.96 -25.79
C ASP A 108 19.72 -29.18 -24.95
N ALA A 109 18.90 -28.92 -23.94
CA ALA A 109 18.32 -29.91 -23.03
C ALA A 109 16.78 -29.98 -23.19
N PRO A 110 16.09 -30.95 -22.57
CA PRO A 110 14.63 -31.01 -22.60
C PRO A 110 13.97 -29.70 -22.16
N ALA A 111 12.84 -29.35 -22.77
CA ALA A 111 12.12 -28.12 -22.48
C ALA A 111 11.82 -27.98 -20.97
N GLY A 112 12.15 -26.81 -20.41
CA GLY A 112 12.03 -26.54 -18.97
C GLY A 112 13.27 -26.87 -18.14
N THR A 113 14.35 -27.38 -18.74
CA THR A 113 15.62 -27.57 -18.03
C THR A 113 16.21 -26.21 -17.68
N VAL A 114 16.35 -25.94 -16.38
CA VAL A 114 16.89 -24.67 -15.89
C VAL A 114 18.41 -24.70 -16.00
N LYS A 115 18.95 -23.69 -16.70
CA LYS A 115 20.40 -23.48 -16.84
C LYS A 115 20.97 -22.62 -15.72
N ASP A 116 20.27 -21.53 -15.38
CA ASP A 116 20.72 -20.58 -14.37
C ASP A 116 19.53 -19.88 -13.71
N ILE A 117 19.71 -19.49 -12.45
CA ILE A 117 18.74 -18.74 -11.67
C ILE A 117 19.47 -17.57 -11.01
N LYS A 118 19.02 -16.35 -11.30
CA LYS A 118 19.51 -15.13 -10.67
C LYS A 118 18.38 -14.45 -9.93
N GLU A 119 18.54 -14.27 -8.62
CA GLU A 119 17.56 -13.59 -7.78
C GLU A 119 18.16 -12.27 -7.28
N GLN A 120 17.43 -11.18 -7.47
CA GLN A 120 17.90 -9.86 -7.08
C GLN A 120 16.73 -8.97 -6.63
N GLU A 121 17.01 -8.11 -5.67
CA GLU A 121 16.11 -7.06 -5.25
C GLU A 121 16.34 -5.79 -6.09
N VAL A 122 15.27 -5.29 -6.71
CA VAL A 122 15.28 -4.13 -7.61
C VAL A 122 14.42 -3.03 -7.01
N TYR A 123 14.91 -1.78 -7.09
CA TYR A 123 14.15 -0.60 -6.73
C TYR A 123 13.17 -0.24 -7.86
N MET A 124 11.87 -0.16 -7.55
CA MET A 124 10.81 0.08 -8.52
C MET A 124 10.18 1.49 -8.42
N GLY A 125 10.73 2.36 -7.57
CA GLY A 125 10.24 3.72 -7.37
C GLY A 125 9.76 3.97 -5.94
N GLU A 126 9.04 5.06 -5.75
CA GLU A 126 8.45 5.42 -4.47
C GLU A 126 6.92 5.46 -4.57
N ILE A 127 6.27 5.04 -3.49
CA ILE A 127 4.82 5.10 -3.34
C ILE A 127 4.49 6.18 -2.30
N PRO A 128 3.70 7.21 -2.65
CA PRO A 128 3.20 8.17 -1.67
C PRO A 128 2.41 7.48 -0.56
N LEU A 129 2.67 7.87 0.69
CA LEU A 129 2.02 7.28 1.86
C LEU A 129 0.88 8.18 2.34
N MET A 130 -0.23 7.54 2.74
CA MET A 130 -1.34 8.23 3.40
C MET A 130 -0.97 8.56 4.85
N THR A 131 -1.39 9.73 5.32
CA THR A 131 -1.28 10.15 6.73
C THR A 131 -2.41 9.53 7.56
N ASP A 132 -2.29 9.60 8.89
CA ASP A 132 -3.32 9.11 9.83
C ASP A 132 -4.70 9.76 9.63
N ASN A 133 -4.75 10.92 8.96
CA ASN A 133 -5.97 11.68 8.68
C ASN A 133 -6.56 11.40 7.30
N GLY A 134 -6.04 10.42 6.54
CA GLY A 134 -6.55 10.10 5.20
C GLY A 134 -6.10 11.10 4.12
N THR A 135 -5.01 11.83 4.34
CA THR A 135 -4.44 12.80 3.39
C THR A 135 -3.09 12.34 2.86
N PHE A 136 -2.60 12.98 1.80
CA PHE A 136 -1.26 12.75 1.24
C PHE A 136 -0.47 14.06 1.20
N VAL A 137 0.82 14.01 1.53
CA VAL A 137 1.70 15.17 1.30
C VAL A 137 2.36 15.01 -0.07
N ILE A 138 1.96 15.84 -1.02
CA ILE A 138 2.51 15.87 -2.38
C ILE A 138 3.18 17.22 -2.60
N ASN A 139 4.50 17.22 -2.84
CA ASN A 139 5.31 18.43 -2.97
C ASN A 139 5.08 19.42 -1.81
N GLY A 140 5.09 18.91 -0.58
CA GLY A 140 4.87 19.67 0.65
C GLY A 140 3.43 20.13 0.92
N THR A 141 2.47 19.84 0.04
CA THR A 141 1.07 20.25 0.21
C THR A 141 0.20 19.03 0.54
N GLU A 142 -0.69 19.17 1.54
CA GLU A 142 -1.69 18.14 1.81
C GLU A 142 -2.77 18.08 0.72
N ARG A 143 -3.06 16.86 0.28
CA ARG A 143 -4.06 16.55 -0.74
C ARG A 143 -4.96 15.41 -0.29
N VAL A 144 -6.17 15.39 -0.82
CA VAL A 144 -7.16 14.34 -0.61
C VAL A 144 -7.52 13.74 -1.96
N ILE A 145 -7.68 12.42 -2.01
CA ILE A 145 -8.17 11.71 -3.19
C ILE A 145 -9.68 11.53 -3.01
N VAL A 146 -10.47 12.07 -3.94
CA VAL A 146 -11.94 11.95 -3.90
C VAL A 146 -12.34 10.60 -4.50
N SER A 147 -13.19 9.86 -3.78
CA SER A 147 -13.77 8.61 -4.28
C SER A 147 -14.61 8.87 -5.53
N GLN A 148 -14.39 8.07 -6.58
CA GLN A 148 -15.09 8.15 -7.87
C GLN A 148 -16.23 7.13 -7.94
#